data_AF-A0A3A0CPA0-F1
#
_entry.id   AF-A0A3A0CPA0-F1
#
_cell.length_a   1.000
_cell.length_b   1.000
_cell.length_c   1.000
_cell.angle_alpha   90.00
_cell.angle_beta   90.00
_cell.angle_gamma   90.00
#
_symmetry.space_group_name_H-M   'P 1'
#
loop_
_entity.id
_entity.type
_entity.pdbx_description
1 polymer ?
#
loop_
_entity_poly.entity_id
_entity_poly.type
_entity_poly.pdbx_seq_one_letter_code
_entity_poly.pdbx_strand_id
1 'polypeptide(L)'
;MTRERSPLVAGSGYRGRLNGLQLLGLAVLLGAVCAQAAVAEDPDAGPMTPDEKAQESAEPATQPMALQSLIPTLPDYTGDIWSRSVLTGDWGGARTELASHGILFDMQVTQFLQQNAKGGKNTSGAMEYGGSADYWLKLDTARMGLWPGGLITLHGETQFGRSTNSNTGSFMPANFKSLLPVPNDPGLTTLSEFYIMQALSEKVVLAAGKMDLTALGDRNAFAGDATHLTQFMNTAFNINPVLFSAAPYTALGAGVILIPTEWLQISTLVSDNDPDGAATTTGFNTAFHGRDWATVMQEYAFTLKLFDKVGHQRFGWFWTSRDFSEFEPDSRVSLPVRRVGLPSIGGRLVPRPLRKLRIGSTLFDTREVNTRPDNWAMYYNFDQFLYNEPEDPTQGFGVFGRFGFAPTEGNPFQEFYSIGLGGKGAIPRRDQDTWGAGYYCTRTENDLGSALGVSTEQGVEVFYSIEVTPWFRVTPDIQVIFEPADGYNGRETAIVYGVRGQISL
;
A
#
# COMPACT_ATOMS: atom_id res chain seq x y z
N MET A 1 3.67 -50.39 63.20
CA MET A 1 4.75 -49.75 63.98
C MET A 1 4.78 -48.26 63.66
N THR A 2 4.14 -47.48 64.55
CA THR A 2 4.49 -46.12 65.01
C THR A 2 5.23 -45.13 64.11
N ARG A 3 4.55 -44.01 63.78
CA ARG A 3 4.83 -42.57 64.11
C ARG A 3 4.40 -41.64 62.97
N GLU A 4 3.95 -40.40 63.10
CA GLU A 4 3.32 -39.54 64.13
C GLU A 4 2.87 -38.25 63.38
N ARG A 5 1.67 -37.75 63.70
CA ARG A 5 1.17 -36.34 63.74
C ARG A 5 1.37 -35.30 62.59
N SER A 6 0.23 -34.69 62.17
CA SER A 6 -0.03 -33.42 61.44
C SER A 6 0.50 -32.14 62.18
N PRO A 7 0.39 -30.85 61.69
CA PRO A 7 -0.49 -30.26 60.64
C PRO A 7 0.05 -29.08 59.76
N LEU A 8 -0.79 -28.68 58.77
CA LEU A 8 -1.05 -27.34 58.15
C LEU A 8 -0.03 -26.19 58.23
N VAL A 9 0.30 -25.57 57.08
CA VAL A 9 0.33 -24.09 56.86
C VAL A 9 -0.01 -23.76 55.39
N ALA A 10 -0.94 -22.81 55.21
CA ALA A 10 -1.26 -22.13 53.96
C ALA A 10 -0.26 -20.99 53.67
N GLY A 11 0.07 -20.72 52.41
CA GLY A 11 0.96 -19.60 52.06
C GLY A 11 0.91 -19.21 50.58
N SER A 12 0.14 -18.14 50.32
CA SER A 12 0.25 -17.14 49.26
C SER A 12 0.35 -17.58 47.78
N GLY A 13 -0.71 -17.26 47.04
CA GLY A 13 -0.67 -17.19 45.58
C GLY A 13 0.36 -16.17 45.08
N TYR A 14 1.21 -16.61 44.18
CA TYR A 14 1.95 -15.71 43.29
C TYR A 14 1.06 -15.39 42.10
N ARG A 15 0.22 -14.36 42.24
CA ARG A 15 -0.22 -13.56 41.10
C ARG A 15 0.99 -12.77 40.63
N GLY A 16 1.74 -13.31 39.67
CA GLY A 16 2.65 -12.51 38.88
C GLY A 16 1.83 -11.53 38.06
N ARG A 17 1.65 -10.30 38.57
CA ARG A 17 1.23 -9.15 37.77
C ARG A 17 2.29 -9.00 36.67
N LEU A 18 1.93 -9.40 35.45
CA LEU A 18 2.68 -9.06 34.24
C LEU A 18 2.52 -7.55 34.06
N ASN A 19 3.61 -6.82 34.29
CA ASN A 19 3.69 -5.39 34.03
C ASN A 19 3.42 -5.13 32.55
N GLY A 20 2.45 -4.26 32.26
CA GLY A 20 2.03 -3.86 30.91
C GLY A 20 3.04 -2.98 30.18
N LEU A 21 4.25 -3.50 29.91
CA LEU A 21 5.32 -2.76 29.25
C LEU A 21 5.91 -3.49 28.02
N GLN A 22 5.13 -4.33 27.34
CA GLN A 22 5.59 -5.08 26.16
C GLN A 22 4.61 -5.11 24.96
N LEU A 23 3.76 -4.10 24.78
CA LEU A 23 2.76 -4.06 23.69
C LEU A 23 2.85 -2.84 22.74
N LEU A 24 3.99 -2.13 22.71
CA LEU A 24 4.22 -1.02 21.79
C LEU A 24 5.51 -1.24 21.00
N GLY A 25 5.41 -1.88 19.83
CA GLY A 25 6.56 -2.06 18.96
C GLY A 25 6.23 -2.77 17.65
N LEU A 26 5.72 -2.02 16.65
CA LEU A 26 5.97 -2.16 15.20
C LEU A 26 4.97 -1.29 14.41
N ALA A 27 5.11 0.05 14.39
CA ALA A 27 4.19 0.89 13.59
C ALA A 27 4.76 2.27 13.22
N VAL A 28 5.96 2.33 12.64
CA VAL A 28 6.47 3.58 12.04
C VAL A 28 6.94 3.43 10.59
N LEU A 29 6.33 2.51 9.83
CA LEU A 29 6.79 2.33 8.47
C LEU A 29 6.18 3.27 7.43
N LEU A 30 4.90 3.62 7.36
CA LEU A 30 4.46 4.67 6.42
C LEU A 30 3.08 5.23 6.80
N GLY A 31 3.01 6.54 7.08
CA GLY A 31 1.77 7.33 7.08
C GLY A 31 0.78 7.08 8.23
N ALA A 32 0.83 7.94 9.25
CA ALA A 32 -0.20 8.17 10.28
C ALA A 32 -0.63 6.95 11.14
N VAL A 33 -0.17 6.96 12.39
CA VAL A 33 -0.77 6.19 13.49
C VAL A 33 -2.09 6.87 13.89
N CYS A 34 -3.21 6.15 13.75
CA CYS A 34 -4.26 6.23 14.76
C CYS A 34 -3.98 5.17 15.82
N ALA A 35 -3.90 5.63 17.06
CA ALA A 35 -3.51 4.87 18.23
C ALA A 35 -4.44 3.70 18.53
N GLN A 36 -3.87 2.55 18.88
CA GLN A 36 -4.49 1.57 19.75
C GLN A 36 -3.72 1.57 21.07
N ALA A 37 -4.32 2.16 22.09
CA ALA A 37 -4.10 1.77 23.47
C ALA A 37 -5.48 1.69 24.13
N ALA A 38 -5.97 0.47 24.35
CA ALA A 38 -7.12 0.26 25.20
C ALA A 38 -6.72 0.61 26.63
N VAL A 39 -7.27 1.69 27.18
CA VAL A 39 -7.19 1.95 28.62
C VAL A 39 -8.08 0.90 29.29
N ALA A 40 -7.47 0.00 30.05
CA ALA A 40 -8.18 -0.80 31.03
C ALA A 40 -8.50 0.13 32.22
N GLU A 41 -9.78 0.36 32.49
CA GLU A 41 -10.20 0.94 33.77
C GLU A 41 -9.84 -0.04 34.90
N ASP A 42 -9.20 0.47 35.96
CA ASP A 42 -8.93 -0.29 37.18
C ASP A 42 -10.26 -0.57 37.90
N PRO A 43 -10.72 -1.83 38.02
CA PRO A 43 -12.01 -2.16 38.63
C PRO A 43 -12.06 -1.89 40.15
N ASP A 44 -10.92 -1.56 40.78
CA ASP A 44 -10.80 -1.36 42.23
C ASP A 44 -10.69 0.13 42.66
N ALA A 45 -10.83 1.09 41.73
CA ALA A 45 -10.81 2.51 42.08
C ALA A 45 -12.12 2.94 42.76
N GLY A 46 -12.09 3.05 44.10
CA GLY A 46 -13.17 3.66 44.87
C GLY A 46 -13.37 5.15 44.54
N PRO A 47 -14.54 5.74 44.83
CA PRO A 47 -14.83 7.13 44.50
C PRO A 47 -13.91 8.10 45.26
N MET A 48 -13.16 8.91 44.50
CA MET A 48 -12.26 9.94 45.03
C MET A 48 -13.01 11.06 45.76
N THR A 49 -12.35 11.62 46.78
CA THR A 49 -12.88 12.71 47.60
C THR A 49 -12.77 14.07 46.89
N PRO A 50 -13.60 15.08 47.25
CA PRO A 50 -13.55 16.40 46.63
C PRO A 50 -12.21 17.13 46.77
N ASP A 51 -11.43 16.83 47.82
CA ASP A 51 -10.13 17.46 48.07
C ASP A 51 -9.02 16.89 47.17
N GLU A 52 -9.10 15.60 46.79
CA GLU A 52 -8.17 14.99 45.83
C GLU A 52 -8.34 15.58 44.41
N LYS A 53 -9.59 15.90 44.03
CA LYS A 53 -9.88 16.62 42.77
C LYS A 53 -9.35 18.06 42.74
N ALA A 54 -9.20 18.69 43.89
CA ALA A 54 -8.75 20.08 43.98
C ALA A 54 -7.22 20.20 43.85
N GLN A 55 -6.46 19.22 44.33
CA GLN A 55 -4.99 19.23 44.23
C GLN A 55 -4.45 18.84 42.85
N GLU A 56 -5.18 18.06 42.06
CA GLU A 56 -4.79 17.74 40.67
C GLU A 56 -4.99 18.93 39.71
N SER A 57 -5.81 19.91 40.09
CA SER A 57 -6.15 21.09 39.26
C SER A 57 -5.13 22.24 39.30
N ALA A 58 -4.01 22.08 40.01
CA ALA A 58 -3.04 23.15 40.27
C ALA A 58 -1.59 22.79 39.88
N GLU A 59 -1.39 21.90 38.91
CA GLU A 59 -0.10 21.85 38.21
C GLU A 59 0.00 23.02 37.23
N PRO A 60 1.12 23.78 37.20
CA PRO A 60 1.30 24.83 36.20
C PRO A 60 1.24 24.17 34.82
N ALA A 61 0.38 24.70 33.95
CA ALA A 61 0.21 24.24 32.57
C ALA A 61 1.58 23.96 31.94
N THR A 62 1.96 22.69 31.93
CA THR A 62 3.11 22.19 31.22
C THR A 62 2.90 22.61 29.77
N GLN A 63 3.90 23.28 29.20
CA GLN A 63 3.91 23.55 27.77
C GLN A 63 3.52 22.25 27.06
N PRO A 64 2.63 22.29 26.04
CA PRO A 64 2.27 21.08 25.30
C PRO A 64 3.59 20.41 24.91
N MET A 65 3.80 19.17 25.37
CA MET A 65 5.01 18.41 25.07
C MET A 65 5.25 18.55 23.58
N ALA A 66 6.38 19.17 23.20
CA ALA A 66 6.77 19.23 21.81
C ALA A 66 6.74 17.79 21.29
N LEU A 67 5.95 17.55 20.24
CA LEU A 67 5.76 16.23 19.68
C LEU A 67 7.14 15.71 19.29
N GLN A 68 7.73 14.84 20.12
CA GLN A 68 9.18 14.66 20.08
C GLN A 68 9.54 14.07 18.73
N SER A 69 9.02 12.89 18.36
CA SER A 69 9.33 12.24 17.10
C SER A 69 8.08 11.68 16.44
N LEU A 70 8.03 11.72 15.10
CA LEU A 70 7.06 10.98 14.29
C LEU A 70 7.36 9.47 14.24
N ILE A 71 8.53 9.06 14.74
CA ILE A 71 9.01 7.68 14.91
C ILE A 71 8.99 7.31 16.41
N PRO A 72 7.83 6.87 16.95
CA PRO A 72 7.69 6.55 18.36
C PRO A 72 8.64 5.45 18.83
N THR A 73 8.81 4.39 18.05
CA THR A 73 9.66 3.24 18.40
C THR A 73 10.72 3.00 17.33
N LEU A 74 11.96 2.82 17.78
CA LEU A 74 13.06 2.44 16.91
C LEU A 74 13.01 0.92 16.64
N PRO A 75 13.39 0.47 15.44
CA PRO A 75 13.50 -0.95 15.14
C PRO A 75 14.57 -1.61 16.01
N ASP A 76 14.31 -2.84 16.43
CA ASP A 76 15.32 -3.72 17.03
C ASP A 76 15.93 -4.60 15.93
N TYR A 77 17.24 -4.40 15.68
CA TYR A 77 18.02 -5.13 14.68
C TYR A 77 18.84 -6.27 15.29
N THR A 78 18.77 -6.46 16.61
CA THR A 78 19.55 -7.46 17.34
C THR A 78 18.96 -8.87 17.20
N GLY A 79 19.68 -9.86 17.72
CA GLY A 79 19.28 -11.27 17.67
C GLY A 79 20.12 -12.11 16.70
N ASP A 80 19.91 -13.42 16.74
CA ASP A 80 20.56 -14.35 15.82
C ASP A 80 19.84 -14.39 14.47
N ILE A 81 20.37 -15.16 13.51
CA ILE A 81 19.82 -15.25 12.15
C ILE A 81 18.37 -15.77 12.10
N TRP A 82 17.86 -16.38 13.15
CA TRP A 82 16.49 -16.90 13.20
C TRP A 82 15.52 -15.93 13.85
N SER A 83 15.98 -15.06 14.74
CA SER A 83 15.13 -14.15 15.53
C SER A 83 15.21 -12.68 15.12
N ARG A 84 16.28 -12.24 14.45
CA ARG A 84 16.45 -10.83 14.07
C ARG A 84 15.44 -10.39 13.02
N SER A 85 15.08 -9.10 13.03
CA SER A 85 14.10 -8.49 12.11
C SER A 85 14.62 -8.30 10.68
N VAL A 86 15.95 -8.23 10.50
CA VAL A 86 16.62 -7.92 9.23
C VAL A 86 17.84 -8.80 9.03
N LEU A 87 18.10 -9.23 7.79
CA LEU A 87 19.13 -10.22 7.46
C LEU A 87 20.54 -9.81 7.89
N THR A 88 20.88 -8.52 7.77
CA THR A 88 22.23 -8.04 8.10
C THR A 88 22.40 -7.65 9.57
N GLY A 89 21.32 -7.69 10.36
CA GLY A 89 21.31 -7.32 11.77
C GLY A 89 21.69 -5.87 12.03
N ASP A 90 22.34 -5.62 13.17
CA ASP A 90 22.70 -4.30 13.67
C ASP A 90 24.08 -3.78 13.22
N TRP A 91 24.79 -4.53 12.36
CA TRP A 91 26.16 -4.25 11.90
C TRP A 91 27.18 -4.07 13.04
N GLY A 92 27.06 -4.87 14.11
CA GLY A 92 27.93 -4.73 15.28
C GLY A 92 27.60 -3.48 16.11
N GLY A 93 26.33 -3.07 16.08
CA GLY A 93 25.79 -1.91 16.80
C GLY A 93 25.70 -0.62 15.97
N ALA A 94 26.41 -0.52 14.84
CA ALA A 94 26.43 0.70 14.03
C ALA A 94 25.04 1.09 13.49
N ARG A 95 24.20 0.13 13.09
CA ARG A 95 22.84 0.41 12.60
C ARG A 95 21.94 0.95 13.71
N THR A 96 22.04 0.36 14.90
CA THR A 96 21.32 0.80 16.10
C THR A 96 21.76 2.20 16.55
N GLU A 97 23.06 2.48 16.45
CA GLU A 97 23.62 3.81 16.75
C GLU A 97 23.12 4.88 15.76
N LEU A 98 23.06 4.57 14.46
CA LEU A 98 22.46 5.49 13.48
C LEU A 98 20.99 5.77 13.79
N ALA A 99 20.20 4.73 14.08
CA ALA A 99 18.78 4.86 14.39
C ALA A 99 18.55 5.68 15.67
N SER A 100 19.39 5.52 16.70
CA SER A 100 19.30 6.31 17.94
C SER A 100 19.58 7.81 17.72
N HIS A 101 20.39 8.14 16.71
CA HIS A 101 20.64 9.50 16.23
C HIS A 101 19.66 9.97 15.14
N GLY A 102 18.59 9.21 14.88
CA GLY A 102 17.52 9.60 13.96
C GLY A 102 17.80 9.31 12.49
N ILE A 103 18.81 8.50 12.17
CA ILE A 103 19.11 8.07 10.81
C ILE A 103 18.71 6.60 10.66
N LEU A 104 17.58 6.35 10.00
CA LEU A 104 17.08 4.99 9.78
C LEU A 104 17.27 4.62 8.31
N PHE A 105 17.96 3.52 8.08
CA PHE A 105 18.17 2.96 6.75
C PHE A 105 17.58 1.56 6.69
N ASP A 106 16.69 1.35 5.73
CA ASP A 106 16.05 0.07 5.47
C ASP A 106 16.23 -0.28 3.99
N MET A 107 16.53 -1.55 3.73
CA MET A 107 16.60 -2.08 2.38
C MET A 107 15.79 -3.36 2.30
N GLN A 108 15.09 -3.55 1.19
CA GLN A 108 14.32 -4.74 0.93
C GLN A 108 14.56 -5.23 -0.48
N VAL A 109 14.59 -6.55 -0.65
CA VAL A 109 14.62 -7.18 -1.97
C VAL A 109 13.42 -8.09 -2.09
N THR A 110 12.59 -7.83 -3.09
CA THR A 110 11.47 -8.70 -3.47
C THR A 110 11.78 -9.36 -4.80
N GLN A 111 11.59 -10.67 -4.87
CA GLN A 111 11.82 -11.48 -6.04
C GLN A 111 10.54 -12.23 -6.39
N PHE A 112 10.32 -12.43 -7.67
CA PHE A 112 9.18 -13.14 -8.22
C PHE A 112 9.67 -14.18 -9.21
N LEU A 113 9.12 -15.39 -9.11
CA LEU A 113 9.19 -16.40 -10.16
C LEU A 113 7.74 -16.75 -10.52
N GLN A 114 7.28 -16.33 -11.70
CA GLN A 114 5.89 -16.51 -12.12
C GLN A 114 5.80 -17.08 -13.53
N GLN A 115 4.82 -17.95 -13.76
CA GLN A 115 4.54 -18.60 -15.04
C GLN A 115 3.10 -18.31 -15.46
N ASN A 116 2.90 -17.82 -16.70
CA ASN A 116 1.58 -17.93 -17.34
C ASN A 116 1.44 -19.32 -17.99
N ALA A 117 0.68 -20.20 -17.37
CA ALA A 117 0.65 -21.63 -17.69
C ALA A 117 -0.37 -22.00 -18.78
N LYS A 118 -1.44 -21.23 -18.90
CA LYS A 118 -2.55 -21.49 -19.83
C LYS A 118 -3.20 -20.17 -20.22
N GLY A 119 -3.72 -20.07 -21.44
CA GLY A 119 -4.49 -18.93 -21.93
C GLY A 119 -3.72 -17.61 -21.87
N GLY A 120 -4.45 -16.50 -21.79
CA GLY A 120 -3.86 -15.17 -21.85
C GLY A 120 -3.17 -14.88 -23.18
N LYS A 121 -2.14 -14.02 -23.14
CA LYS A 121 -1.44 -13.56 -24.34
C LYS A 121 -0.35 -14.51 -24.82
N ASN A 122 0.45 -15.05 -23.90
CA ASN A 122 1.54 -15.96 -24.24
C ASN A 122 1.79 -16.96 -23.10
N THR A 123 1.95 -18.23 -23.46
CA THR A 123 2.33 -19.32 -22.54
C THR A 123 3.70 -19.92 -22.88
N SER A 124 4.19 -19.69 -24.10
CA SER A 124 5.47 -20.23 -24.57
C SER A 124 6.63 -19.38 -24.03
N GLY A 125 7.51 -19.99 -23.23
CA GLY A 125 8.60 -19.29 -22.57
C GLY A 125 8.13 -18.25 -21.55
N ALA A 126 6.89 -18.36 -21.06
CA ALA A 126 6.26 -17.38 -20.17
C ALA A 126 6.61 -17.56 -18.68
N MET A 127 7.76 -18.20 -18.38
CA MET A 127 8.32 -18.31 -17.04
C MET A 127 9.26 -17.13 -16.87
N GLU A 128 8.90 -16.22 -15.98
CA GLU A 128 9.65 -14.99 -15.77
C GLU A 128 10.17 -14.92 -14.34
N TYR A 129 11.42 -14.49 -14.24
CA TYR A 129 12.08 -14.17 -12.99
C TYR A 129 12.42 -12.67 -12.99
N GLY A 130 12.03 -11.99 -11.93
CA GLY A 130 12.30 -10.57 -11.74
C GLY A 130 12.09 -10.15 -10.30
N GLY A 131 12.14 -8.85 -10.05
CA GLY A 131 12.06 -8.33 -8.70
C GLY A 131 12.29 -6.84 -8.59
N SER A 132 12.26 -6.35 -7.35
CA SER A 132 12.63 -4.99 -6.97
C SER A 132 13.59 -5.01 -5.79
N ALA A 133 14.46 -4.02 -5.75
CA ALA A 133 15.20 -3.62 -4.58
C ALA A 133 14.76 -2.23 -4.17
N ASP A 134 14.35 -2.09 -2.93
CA ASP A 134 13.76 -0.89 -2.35
C ASP A 134 14.68 -0.39 -1.22
N TYR A 135 14.92 0.92 -1.18
CA TYR A 135 15.86 1.55 -0.26
C TYR A 135 15.21 2.76 0.39
N TRP A 136 15.03 2.73 1.71
CA TRP A 136 14.50 3.87 2.47
C TRP A 136 15.58 4.49 3.33
N LEU A 137 15.66 5.81 3.26
CA LEU A 137 16.37 6.62 4.25
C LEU A 137 15.36 7.54 4.91
N LYS A 138 15.25 7.43 6.24
CA LYS A 138 14.38 8.27 7.05
C LYS A 138 15.22 9.05 8.05
N LEU A 139 14.96 10.34 8.11
CA LEU A 139 15.63 11.27 9.01
C LEU A 139 14.62 11.82 10.01
N ASP A 140 14.73 11.36 11.25
CA ASP A 140 13.96 11.83 12.40
C ASP A 140 14.61 13.08 12.97
N THR A 141 14.01 14.22 12.61
CA THR A 141 14.56 15.55 12.90
C THR A 141 14.75 15.82 14.39
N ALA A 142 13.97 15.18 15.25
CA ALA A 142 14.06 15.41 16.68
C ALA A 142 15.13 14.56 17.35
N ARG A 143 15.29 13.30 16.93
CA ARG A 143 16.42 12.46 17.36
C ARG A 143 17.75 13.02 16.86
N MET A 144 17.74 13.69 15.71
CA MET A 144 18.89 14.43 15.19
C MET A 144 19.15 15.75 15.92
N GLY A 145 18.25 16.19 16.81
CA GLY A 145 18.38 17.46 17.54
C GLY A 145 18.12 18.71 16.70
N LEU A 146 17.41 18.59 15.56
CA LEU A 146 17.10 19.69 14.66
C LEU A 146 15.80 20.42 15.05
N TRP A 147 14.65 19.75 15.01
CA TRP A 147 13.36 20.28 15.46
C TRP A 147 12.36 19.14 15.76
N PRO A 148 11.32 19.36 16.58
CA PRO A 148 10.34 18.32 16.92
C PRO A 148 9.34 18.05 15.77
N GLY A 149 8.87 16.81 15.70
CA GLY A 149 7.74 16.42 14.84
C GLY A 149 8.01 16.41 13.34
N GLY A 150 9.27 16.53 12.90
CA GLY A 150 9.66 16.44 11.49
C GLY A 150 10.20 15.07 11.10
N LEU A 151 9.85 14.61 9.90
CA LEU A 151 10.38 13.40 9.28
C LEU A 151 10.73 13.68 7.81
N ILE A 152 11.95 13.37 7.39
CA ILE A 152 12.33 13.41 5.97
C ILE A 152 12.43 11.98 5.47
N THR A 153 11.74 11.65 4.38
CA THR A 153 11.75 10.32 3.77
C THR A 153 12.32 10.40 2.37
N LEU A 154 13.29 9.53 2.09
CA LEU A 154 13.79 9.23 0.76
C LEU A 154 13.50 7.76 0.48
N HIS A 155 13.00 7.47 -0.72
CA HIS A 155 12.78 6.11 -1.20
C HIS A 155 13.35 5.96 -2.60
N GLY A 156 14.36 5.11 -2.72
CA GLY A 156 14.90 4.66 -4.00
C GLY A 156 14.37 3.28 -4.36
N GLU A 157 14.10 3.05 -5.64
CA GLU A 157 13.64 1.75 -6.14
C GLU A 157 14.48 1.32 -7.33
N THR A 158 14.81 0.03 -7.41
CA THR A 158 15.45 -0.57 -8.57
C THR A 158 14.68 -1.80 -9.01
N GLN A 159 14.23 -1.85 -10.26
CA GLN A 159 13.60 -3.04 -10.81
C GLN A 159 14.65 -3.92 -11.51
N PHE A 160 14.51 -5.24 -11.46
CA PHE A 160 15.38 -6.18 -12.19
C PHE A 160 14.61 -7.37 -12.76
N GLY A 161 15.19 -8.02 -13.77
CA GLY A 161 14.61 -9.19 -14.44
C GLY A 161 13.36 -8.88 -15.25
N ARG A 162 12.42 -9.81 -15.34
CA ARG A 162 11.21 -9.68 -16.16
C ARG A 162 9.98 -10.13 -15.36
N SER A 163 8.81 -9.70 -15.81
CA SER A 163 7.53 -10.01 -15.19
C SER A 163 6.63 -10.79 -16.14
N THR A 164 5.76 -11.63 -15.57
CA THR A 164 4.73 -12.35 -16.35
C THR A 164 3.58 -11.45 -16.80
N ASN A 165 3.50 -10.20 -16.34
CA ASN A 165 2.40 -9.28 -16.64
C ASN A 165 2.11 -9.15 -18.14
N SER A 166 3.14 -9.04 -18.98
CA SER A 166 2.95 -8.97 -20.44
C SER A 166 2.48 -10.29 -21.06
N ASN A 167 2.65 -11.41 -20.38
CA ASN A 167 2.23 -12.74 -20.85
C ASN A 167 0.75 -13.01 -20.56
N THR A 168 0.17 -12.39 -19.54
CA THR A 168 -1.26 -12.55 -19.23
C THR A 168 -2.14 -11.73 -20.15
N GLY A 169 -1.71 -10.50 -20.46
CA GLY A 169 -2.53 -9.53 -21.22
C GLY A 169 -3.67 -8.92 -20.39
N SER A 170 -3.57 -8.99 -19.06
CA SER A 170 -4.61 -8.55 -18.11
C SER A 170 -4.62 -7.03 -17.93
N PHE A 171 -5.81 -6.41 -17.81
CA PHE A 171 -5.95 -5.02 -17.36
C PHE A 171 -5.59 -4.85 -15.89
N MET A 172 -5.78 -5.91 -15.10
CA MET A 172 -5.30 -6.04 -13.73
C MET A 172 -4.04 -6.91 -13.76
N PRO A 173 -2.83 -6.32 -13.86
CA PRO A 173 -1.60 -7.10 -13.94
C PRO A 173 -1.48 -8.07 -12.76
N ALA A 174 -1.02 -9.30 -13.07
CA ALA A 174 -0.87 -10.38 -12.11
C ALA A 174 0.14 -10.09 -11.01
N ASN A 175 1.02 -9.10 -11.22
CA ASN A 175 2.00 -8.65 -10.25
C ASN A 175 2.07 -7.12 -10.22
N PHE A 176 1.48 -6.52 -9.19
CA PHE A 176 1.45 -5.08 -9.01
C PHE A 176 2.85 -4.49 -8.82
N LYS A 177 3.69 -5.10 -7.98
CA LYS A 177 5.04 -4.57 -7.69
C LYS A 177 5.94 -4.54 -8.92
N SER A 178 5.73 -5.46 -9.88
CA SER A 178 6.41 -5.43 -11.18
C SER A 178 6.01 -4.25 -12.09
N LEU A 179 5.02 -3.45 -11.71
CA LEU A 179 4.67 -2.20 -12.40
C LEU A 179 5.53 -1.03 -11.91
N LEU A 180 6.22 -1.18 -10.78
CA LEU A 180 6.94 -0.12 -10.11
C LEU A 180 8.47 -0.33 -10.24
N PRO A 181 9.27 0.75 -10.34
CA PRO A 181 8.86 2.15 -10.45
C PRO A 181 8.39 2.54 -11.86
N VAL A 182 8.84 1.81 -12.88
CA VAL A 182 8.42 1.93 -14.29
C VAL A 182 8.22 0.53 -14.85
N PRO A 183 7.06 0.22 -15.45
CA PRO A 183 6.81 -1.12 -15.98
C PRO A 183 7.76 -1.50 -17.12
N ASN A 184 8.28 -2.72 -17.09
CA ASN A 184 9.12 -3.32 -18.14
C ASN A 184 10.45 -2.57 -18.41
N ASP A 185 11.04 -1.92 -17.40
CA ASP A 185 12.33 -1.23 -17.51
C ASP A 185 13.36 -1.80 -16.51
N PRO A 186 13.86 -3.03 -16.75
CA PRO A 186 14.77 -3.67 -15.81
C PRO A 186 16.14 -3.00 -15.79
N GLY A 187 16.67 -2.82 -14.59
CA GLY A 187 17.93 -2.13 -14.30
C GLY A 187 17.75 -0.63 -14.04
N LEU A 188 16.54 -0.09 -14.21
CA LEU A 188 16.25 1.28 -13.85
C LEU A 188 16.24 1.46 -12.33
N THR A 189 17.00 2.44 -11.86
CA THR A 189 16.95 2.94 -10.48
C THR A 189 16.33 4.34 -10.46
N THR A 190 15.34 4.56 -9.59
CA THR A 190 14.66 5.85 -9.41
C THR A 190 14.76 6.32 -7.97
N LEU A 191 14.75 7.64 -7.76
CA LEU A 191 14.37 8.23 -6.47
C LEU A 191 12.86 8.47 -6.52
N SER A 192 12.10 7.44 -6.15
CA SER A 192 10.64 7.42 -6.25
C SER A 192 9.97 8.35 -5.24
N GLU A 193 10.56 8.54 -4.06
CA GLU A 193 10.04 9.47 -3.06
C GLU A 193 11.13 10.36 -2.48
N PHE A 194 10.78 11.62 -2.26
CA PHE A 194 11.51 12.58 -1.45
C PHE A 194 10.54 13.62 -0.89
N TYR A 195 10.14 13.44 0.37
CA TYR A 195 9.17 14.32 1.02
C TYR A 195 9.49 14.55 2.48
N ILE A 196 8.92 15.62 3.01
CA ILE A 196 9.00 16.01 4.42
C ILE A 196 7.60 15.93 5.01
N MET A 197 7.49 15.31 6.18
CA MET A 197 6.31 15.39 7.04
C MET A 197 6.61 16.27 8.25
N GLN A 198 5.62 17.05 8.68
CA GLN A 198 5.69 17.87 9.87
C GLN A 198 4.39 17.72 10.67
N ALA A 199 4.49 17.13 11.87
CA ALA A 199 3.44 17.20 12.86
C ALA A 199 3.41 18.63 13.44
N LEU A 200 2.26 19.29 13.30
CA LEU A 200 1.96 20.55 13.98
C LEU A 200 1.29 20.29 15.34
N SER A 201 0.59 19.16 15.46
CA SER A 201 0.03 18.60 16.70
C SER A 201 -0.21 17.10 16.51
N GLU A 202 -0.70 16.42 17.55
CA GLU A 202 -1.13 15.00 17.45
C GLU A 202 -2.29 14.81 16.46
N LYS A 203 -2.98 15.89 16.11
CA LYS A 203 -4.17 15.87 15.24
C LYS A 203 -3.93 16.41 13.85
N VAL A 204 -2.76 17.01 13.58
CA VAL A 204 -2.50 17.71 12.32
C VAL A 204 -1.07 17.43 11.87
N VAL A 205 -0.94 16.75 10.74
CA VAL A 205 0.34 16.46 10.09
C VAL A 205 0.31 17.00 8.67
N LEU A 206 1.33 17.76 8.29
CA LEU A 206 1.54 18.21 6.91
C LEU A 206 2.53 17.28 6.22
N ALA A 207 2.38 17.08 4.92
CA ALA A 207 3.34 16.38 4.07
C ALA A 207 3.55 17.16 2.77
N ALA A 208 4.79 17.30 2.31
CA ALA A 208 5.10 17.96 1.05
C ALA A 208 6.38 17.41 0.41
N GLY A 209 6.37 17.26 -0.91
CA GLY A 209 7.48 16.72 -1.69
C GLY A 209 7.00 15.74 -2.76
N LYS A 210 7.93 14.92 -3.25
CA LYS A 210 7.65 13.85 -4.21
C LYS A 210 7.25 12.60 -3.44
N MET A 211 6.05 12.08 -3.68
CA MET A 211 5.44 11.01 -2.87
C MET A 211 4.90 9.89 -3.76
N ASP A 212 4.94 8.66 -3.24
CA ASP A 212 4.18 7.53 -3.81
C ASP A 212 2.69 7.74 -3.54
N LEU A 213 1.95 8.03 -4.60
CA LEU A 213 0.52 8.32 -4.50
C LEU A 213 -0.35 7.06 -4.44
N THR A 214 0.24 5.89 -4.72
CA THR A 214 -0.44 4.60 -4.54
C THR A 214 -0.47 4.16 -3.09
N ALA A 215 0.43 4.68 -2.24
CA ALA A 215 0.55 4.31 -0.84
C ALA A 215 -0.16 5.25 0.15
N LEU A 216 -0.75 6.37 -0.32
CA LEU A 216 -1.35 7.43 0.51
C LEU A 216 -2.84 7.25 0.83
N GLY A 217 -3.51 6.29 0.20
CA GLY A 217 -4.93 5.93 0.42
C GLY A 217 -5.20 4.49 0.03
N ASP A 218 -6.45 4.05 0.16
CA ASP A 218 -6.96 2.73 -0.26
C ASP A 218 -6.25 1.51 0.40
N ARG A 219 -5.69 1.70 1.59
CA ARG A 219 -5.08 0.61 2.36
C ARG A 219 -6.11 -0.38 2.87
N ASN A 220 -5.69 -1.63 3.05
CA ASN A 220 -6.55 -2.69 3.52
C ASN A 220 -5.78 -3.69 4.38
N ALA A 221 -6.32 -4.02 5.57
CA ALA A 221 -5.65 -4.91 6.51
C ALA A 221 -5.40 -6.34 5.99
N PHE A 222 -6.14 -6.79 4.97
CA PHE A 222 -6.05 -8.16 4.44
C PHE A 222 -5.58 -8.23 2.97
N ALA A 223 -5.74 -7.16 2.20
CA ALA A 223 -5.57 -7.21 0.75
C ALA A 223 -4.48 -6.31 0.14
N GLY A 224 -4.27 -5.10 0.69
CA GLY A 224 -3.19 -4.21 0.25
C GLY A 224 -2.60 -3.44 1.43
N ASP A 225 -1.42 -3.89 1.87
CA ASP A 225 -0.57 -3.18 2.82
C ASP A 225 0.24 -2.06 2.13
N ALA A 226 0.92 -1.22 2.92
CA ALA A 226 1.70 -0.08 2.43
C ALA A 226 2.87 -0.45 1.51
N THR A 227 3.32 -1.70 1.57
CA THR A 227 4.47 -2.18 0.80
C THR A 227 4.04 -2.96 -0.44
N HIS A 228 2.84 -3.56 -0.42
CA HIS A 228 2.28 -4.48 -1.41
C HIS A 228 2.98 -5.85 -1.46
N LEU A 229 3.55 -6.31 -0.34
CA LEU A 229 4.53 -7.42 -0.37
C LEU A 229 4.26 -8.59 0.57
N THR A 230 3.30 -8.48 1.49
CA THR A 230 2.96 -9.60 2.41
C THR A 230 1.60 -10.24 2.13
N GLN A 231 0.86 -9.69 1.16
CA GLN A 231 -0.51 -10.09 0.80
C GLN A 231 -0.58 -10.49 -0.68
N PHE A 232 -1.68 -10.19 -1.37
CA PHE A 232 -1.87 -10.54 -2.79
C PHE A 232 -0.80 -9.93 -3.71
N MET A 233 -0.51 -10.59 -4.83
CA MET A 233 0.34 -10.04 -5.90
C MET A 233 -0.46 -9.32 -6.97
N ASN A 234 -1.70 -9.73 -7.24
CA ASN A 234 -2.52 -9.13 -8.28
C ASN A 234 -2.89 -7.69 -7.95
N THR A 235 -2.86 -6.85 -8.97
CA THR A 235 -3.18 -5.42 -8.89
C THR A 235 -4.56 -5.14 -8.27
N ALA A 236 -5.56 -5.95 -8.63
CA ALA A 236 -6.94 -5.77 -8.16
C ALA A 236 -7.10 -5.85 -6.63
N PHE A 237 -6.20 -6.53 -5.94
CA PHE A 237 -6.24 -6.64 -4.49
C PHE A 237 -5.30 -5.65 -3.79
N ASN A 238 -4.37 -5.04 -4.52
CA ASN A 238 -3.40 -4.09 -3.96
C ASN A 238 -3.93 -2.65 -3.94
N ILE A 239 -4.62 -2.23 -5.01
CA ILE A 239 -5.12 -0.87 -5.17
C ILE A 239 -6.35 -0.82 -6.07
N ASN A 240 -7.25 0.11 -5.79
CA ASN A 240 -8.40 0.39 -6.64
C ASN A 240 -7.95 1.03 -7.98
N PRO A 241 -8.17 0.37 -9.12
CA PRO A 241 -7.62 0.81 -10.40
C PRO A 241 -8.23 2.11 -10.91
N VAL A 242 -9.39 2.56 -10.39
CA VAL A 242 -9.92 3.90 -10.73
C VAL A 242 -8.93 5.01 -10.35
N LEU A 243 -8.05 4.77 -9.35
CA LEU A 243 -7.02 5.69 -8.90
C LEU A 243 -5.83 5.82 -9.87
N PHE A 244 -5.70 4.95 -10.89
CA PHE A 244 -4.61 5.07 -11.86
C PHE A 244 -4.71 6.33 -12.72
N SER A 245 -5.92 6.89 -12.89
CA SER A 245 -6.09 8.20 -13.52
C SER A 245 -6.01 9.36 -12.53
N ALA A 246 -5.96 9.10 -11.22
CA ALA A 246 -5.87 10.17 -10.22
C ALA A 246 -4.55 10.91 -10.35
N ALA A 247 -3.42 10.20 -10.43
CA ALA A 247 -2.11 10.80 -10.61
C ALA A 247 -1.11 9.71 -11.05
N PRO A 248 0.07 10.09 -11.58
CA PRO A 248 1.17 9.15 -11.78
C PRO A 248 1.52 8.41 -10.48
N TYR A 249 2.21 7.26 -10.60
CA TYR A 249 2.68 6.48 -9.45
C TYR A 249 3.35 7.36 -8.37
N THR A 250 4.23 8.24 -8.80
CA THR A 250 4.86 9.25 -7.95
C THR A 250 4.74 10.61 -8.59
N ALA A 251 4.45 11.62 -7.78
CA ALA A 251 4.35 13.01 -8.22
C ALA A 251 4.72 13.97 -7.09
N LEU A 252 5.06 15.21 -7.45
CA LEU A 252 5.15 16.30 -6.48
C LEU A 252 3.75 16.64 -5.96
N GLY A 253 3.63 16.79 -4.64
CA GLY A 253 2.39 17.20 -4.01
C GLY A 253 2.59 17.76 -2.62
N ALA A 254 1.49 18.22 -2.06
CA ALA A 254 1.39 18.65 -0.67
C ALA A 254 0.02 18.27 -0.11
N GLY A 255 -0.01 17.87 1.14
CA GLY A 255 -1.22 17.38 1.78
C GLY A 255 -1.23 17.60 3.27
N VAL A 256 -2.40 17.36 3.84
CA VAL A 256 -2.67 17.41 5.28
C VAL A 256 -3.36 16.12 5.70
N ILE A 257 -2.94 15.60 6.85
CA ILE A 257 -3.57 14.50 7.55
C ILE A 257 -4.15 15.09 8.84
N LEU A 258 -5.46 14.97 8.99
CA LEU A 258 -6.21 15.39 10.17
C LEU A 258 -6.68 14.16 10.93
N ILE A 259 -6.46 14.16 12.24
CA ILE A 259 -6.90 13.11 13.17
C ILE A 259 -7.80 13.78 14.21
N PRO A 260 -9.04 14.19 13.84
CA PRO A 260 -9.93 14.88 14.76
C PRO A 260 -10.32 14.01 15.96
N THR A 261 -10.44 12.70 15.76
CA THR A 261 -10.82 11.69 16.75
C THR A 261 -10.01 10.40 16.55
N GLU A 262 -10.05 9.49 17.52
CA GLU A 262 -9.36 8.18 17.42
C GLU A 262 -9.98 7.25 16.35
N TRP A 263 -11.24 7.49 15.98
CA TRP A 263 -11.99 6.66 15.03
C TRP A 263 -12.07 7.27 13.63
N LEU A 264 -11.54 8.48 13.39
CA LEU A 264 -11.58 9.16 12.10
C LEU A 264 -10.24 9.82 11.78
N GLN A 265 -9.69 9.47 10.61
CA GLN A 265 -8.61 10.17 9.94
C GLN A 265 -9.11 10.73 8.61
N ILE A 266 -8.69 11.95 8.28
CA ILE A 266 -8.96 12.60 7.00
C ILE A 266 -7.63 12.96 6.36
N SER A 267 -7.34 12.42 5.18
CA SER A 267 -6.18 12.83 4.38
C SER A 267 -6.66 13.67 3.19
N THR A 268 -5.97 14.76 2.89
CA THR A 268 -6.22 15.56 1.70
C THR A 268 -4.89 15.87 1.04
N LEU A 269 -4.79 15.66 -0.26
CA LEU A 269 -3.59 15.86 -1.05
C LEU A 269 -3.92 16.68 -2.30
N VAL A 270 -3.03 17.59 -2.64
CA VAL A 270 -2.96 18.21 -3.98
C VAL A 270 -1.64 17.79 -4.61
N SER A 271 -1.68 17.28 -5.84
CA SER A 271 -0.49 16.83 -6.56
C SER A 271 -0.47 17.29 -8.01
N ASP A 272 0.73 17.34 -8.57
CA ASP A 272 0.95 17.35 -10.02
C ASP A 272 0.37 16.06 -10.64
N ASN A 273 -0.13 16.16 -11.86
CA ASN A 273 -0.61 15.02 -12.66
C ASN A 273 -0.03 15.04 -14.08
N ASP A 274 1.13 15.68 -14.27
CA ASP A 274 1.86 15.53 -15.51
C ASP A 274 2.52 14.12 -15.60
N PRO A 275 2.26 13.32 -16.65
CA PRO A 275 2.90 12.02 -16.82
C PRO A 275 4.44 12.10 -17.00
N ASP A 276 5.00 13.24 -17.39
CA ASP A 276 6.45 13.48 -17.45
C ASP A 276 7.06 13.66 -16.03
N GLY A 277 6.22 13.90 -15.02
CA GLY A 277 6.57 13.95 -13.59
C GLY A 277 6.82 12.58 -12.95
N ALA A 278 6.93 11.52 -13.76
CA ALA A 278 7.08 10.13 -13.35
C ALA A 278 8.30 9.84 -12.46
N ALA A 279 8.43 8.59 -12.01
CA ALA A 279 9.48 8.13 -11.09
C ALA A 279 10.91 8.51 -11.49
N THR A 280 11.18 8.65 -12.79
CA THR A 280 12.51 8.95 -13.35
C THR A 280 12.92 10.42 -13.32
N THR A 281 12.02 11.34 -12.98
CA THR A 281 12.32 12.79 -12.93
C THR A 281 12.10 13.34 -11.52
N THR A 282 12.54 14.58 -11.26
CA THR A 282 12.35 15.21 -9.95
C THR A 282 10.93 15.73 -9.73
N GLY A 283 10.13 15.84 -10.79
CA GLY A 283 8.83 16.52 -10.80
C GLY A 283 8.91 18.05 -10.81
N PHE A 284 10.02 18.69 -10.41
CA PHE A 284 10.11 20.16 -10.37
C PHE A 284 10.08 20.82 -11.76
N ASN A 285 10.41 20.07 -12.80
CA ASN A 285 10.36 20.54 -14.19
C ASN A 285 8.94 20.49 -14.77
N THR A 286 7.99 19.84 -14.09
CA THR A 286 6.59 19.71 -14.52
C THR A 286 5.65 20.46 -13.58
N ALA A 287 5.84 20.32 -12.27
CA ALA A 287 5.07 21.05 -11.30
C ALA A 287 5.21 22.56 -11.52
N PHE A 288 4.08 23.23 -11.76
CA PHE A 288 3.97 24.67 -12.01
C PHE A 288 4.63 25.17 -13.32
N HIS A 289 4.95 24.27 -14.25
CA HIS A 289 5.57 24.61 -15.53
C HIS A 289 4.94 23.82 -16.68
N GLY A 290 4.44 24.52 -17.70
CA GLY A 290 3.95 23.87 -18.92
C GLY A 290 2.49 23.44 -18.81
N ARG A 291 2.22 22.13 -18.67
CA ARG A 291 0.85 21.61 -18.52
C ARG A 291 0.48 21.66 -17.04
N ASP A 292 -0.36 22.62 -16.68
CA ASP A 292 -0.75 22.85 -15.28
C ASP A 292 -1.88 21.89 -14.84
N TRP A 293 -1.64 20.59 -14.94
CA TRP A 293 -2.57 19.56 -14.51
C TRP A 293 -2.38 19.24 -13.03
N ALA A 294 -3.46 19.37 -12.27
CA ALA A 294 -3.46 19.17 -10.84
C ALA A 294 -4.51 18.14 -10.47
N THR A 295 -4.24 17.39 -9.41
CA THR A 295 -5.17 16.46 -8.79
C THR A 295 -5.41 16.85 -7.36
N VAL A 296 -6.66 16.83 -6.95
CA VAL A 296 -7.07 16.89 -5.54
C VAL A 296 -7.61 15.52 -5.17
N MET A 297 -7.07 14.94 -4.10
CA MET A 297 -7.50 13.66 -3.55
C MET A 297 -7.86 13.82 -2.09
N GLN A 298 -8.88 13.11 -1.64
CA GLN A 298 -9.24 13.09 -0.22
C GLN A 298 -9.77 11.72 0.18
N GLU A 299 -9.35 11.25 1.35
CA GLU A 299 -9.85 10.01 1.97
C GLU A 299 -10.32 10.28 3.40
N TYR A 300 -11.42 9.63 3.75
CA TYR A 300 -11.96 9.50 5.09
C TYR A 300 -11.76 8.05 5.53
N ALA A 301 -10.91 7.82 6.53
CA ALA A 301 -10.64 6.51 7.10
C ALA A 301 -11.27 6.42 8.49
N PHE A 302 -12.24 5.52 8.63
CA PHE A 302 -12.96 5.25 9.87
C PHE A 302 -12.45 3.95 10.49
N THR A 303 -12.17 3.95 11.79
CA THR A 303 -11.89 2.76 12.59
C THR A 303 -13.11 2.43 13.43
N LEU A 304 -13.79 1.33 13.11
CA LEU A 304 -15.04 0.92 13.74
C LEU A 304 -14.87 -0.43 14.43
N LYS A 305 -15.70 -0.67 15.46
CA LYS A 305 -15.79 -1.99 16.12
C LYS A 305 -17.15 -2.62 15.82
N LEU A 306 -17.28 -3.23 14.65
CA LEU A 306 -18.48 -4.01 14.33
C LEU A 306 -18.32 -5.41 14.90
N PHE A 307 -19.35 -5.93 15.57
CA PHE A 307 -19.32 -7.25 16.21
C PHE A 307 -18.19 -7.42 17.25
N ASP A 308 -17.83 -6.35 17.96
CA ASP A 308 -16.70 -6.28 18.90
C ASP A 308 -15.33 -6.57 18.27
N LYS A 309 -15.23 -6.47 16.94
CA LYS A 309 -14.01 -6.67 16.18
C LYS A 309 -13.64 -5.41 15.43
N VAL A 310 -12.34 -5.07 15.46
CA VAL A 310 -11.83 -3.91 14.73
C VAL A 310 -12.05 -4.13 13.24
N GLY A 311 -12.52 -3.08 12.57
CA GLY A 311 -12.60 -3.00 11.13
C GLY A 311 -12.38 -1.55 10.70
N HIS A 312 -12.04 -1.40 9.43
CA HIS A 312 -11.79 -0.09 8.84
C HIS A 312 -12.71 0.11 7.64
N GLN A 313 -13.25 1.32 7.54
CA GLN A 313 -14.05 1.76 6.40
C GLN A 313 -13.35 2.98 5.81
N ARG A 314 -13.11 2.98 4.50
CA ARG A 314 -12.42 4.05 3.80
C ARG A 314 -13.27 4.51 2.64
N PHE A 315 -13.56 5.80 2.61
CA PHE A 315 -14.22 6.44 1.49
C PHE A 315 -13.30 7.52 0.96
N GLY A 316 -12.97 7.45 -0.33
CA GLY A 316 -12.13 8.47 -0.95
C GLY A 316 -12.62 8.85 -2.33
N TRP A 317 -12.14 10.00 -2.78
CA TRP A 317 -12.45 10.55 -4.08
C TRP A 317 -11.26 11.36 -4.57
N PHE A 318 -11.20 11.55 -5.89
CA PHE A 318 -10.30 12.51 -6.51
C PHE A 318 -10.99 13.27 -7.62
N TRP A 319 -10.46 14.45 -7.90
CA TRP A 319 -10.72 15.22 -9.11
C TRP A 319 -9.38 15.64 -9.70
N THR A 320 -9.28 15.65 -11.02
CA THR A 320 -8.10 16.08 -11.75
C THR A 320 -8.46 16.97 -12.93
N SER A 321 -7.67 18.03 -13.14
CA SER A 321 -7.76 18.90 -14.33
C SER A 321 -6.99 18.36 -15.54
N ARG A 322 -6.45 17.14 -15.43
CA ARG A 322 -5.77 16.49 -16.56
C ARG A 322 -6.77 16.19 -17.67
N ASP A 323 -6.42 16.61 -18.88
CA ASP A 323 -7.12 16.21 -20.09
C ASP A 323 -6.76 14.76 -20.41
N PHE A 324 -7.72 13.85 -20.25
CA PHE A 324 -7.56 12.47 -20.68
C PHE A 324 -8.04 12.36 -22.12
N SER A 325 -7.10 12.04 -23.01
CA SER A 325 -7.50 11.44 -24.28
C SER A 325 -7.88 9.98 -24.02
N GLU A 326 -8.97 9.49 -24.62
CA GLU A 326 -9.48 8.11 -24.48
C GLU A 326 -8.42 7.01 -24.69
N PHE A 327 -7.28 7.34 -25.31
CA PHE A 327 -6.25 6.40 -25.74
C PHE A 327 -4.85 6.64 -25.13
N GLU A 328 -4.70 7.53 -24.15
CA GLU A 328 -3.44 7.68 -23.41
C GLU A 328 -3.57 7.05 -22.01
N PRO A 329 -3.40 5.72 -21.88
CA PRO A 329 -3.50 5.05 -20.59
C PRO A 329 -2.34 5.42 -19.68
N ASP A 330 -2.58 5.33 -18.38
CA ASP A 330 -1.51 5.28 -17.40
C ASP A 330 -0.56 4.11 -17.71
N SER A 331 0.75 4.31 -17.53
CA SER A 331 1.76 3.28 -17.80
C SER A 331 1.54 1.95 -17.06
N ARG A 332 0.86 1.98 -15.90
CA ARG A 332 0.48 0.80 -15.09
C ARG A 332 -0.61 -0.03 -15.76
N VAL A 333 -1.31 0.49 -16.76
CA VAL A 333 -2.35 -0.22 -17.53
C VAL A 333 -1.79 -0.65 -18.88
N SER A 334 -1.70 -1.97 -19.09
CA SER A 334 -1.28 -2.53 -20.36
C SER A 334 -2.48 -2.61 -21.32
N LEU A 335 -2.62 -1.65 -22.23
CA LEU A 335 -3.58 -1.76 -23.33
C LEU A 335 -2.99 -2.54 -24.52
N PRO A 336 -3.82 -3.31 -25.27
CA PRO A 336 -3.42 -4.00 -26.53
C PRO A 336 -3.07 -3.03 -27.68
N VAL A 337 -3.13 -1.72 -27.42
CA VAL A 337 -2.74 -0.69 -28.36
C VAL A 337 -1.24 -0.81 -28.55
N ARG A 338 -0.80 -1.41 -29.67
CA ARG A 338 0.57 -1.21 -30.16
C ARG A 338 0.85 0.28 -30.02
N ARG A 339 1.96 0.68 -29.38
CA ARG A 339 2.58 1.98 -29.66
C ARG A 339 2.79 2.00 -31.18
N VAL A 340 1.79 2.45 -31.92
CA VAL A 340 1.95 2.89 -33.29
C VAL A 340 3.02 3.95 -33.11
N GLY A 341 4.19 3.73 -33.72
CA GLY A 341 5.31 4.64 -33.68
C GLY A 341 4.92 5.97 -34.32
N LEU A 342 4.04 6.71 -33.66
CA LEU A 342 4.03 8.15 -33.70
C LEU A 342 5.32 8.50 -32.97
N PRO A 343 6.32 9.02 -33.68
CA PRO A 343 7.55 9.45 -33.03
C PRO A 343 7.15 10.34 -31.86
N SER A 344 7.83 10.16 -30.73
CA SER A 344 7.88 11.15 -29.65
C SER A 344 8.55 12.40 -30.22
N ILE A 345 7.83 13.12 -31.07
CA ILE A 345 8.20 14.47 -31.48
C ILE A 345 7.88 15.31 -30.26
N GLY A 346 8.91 15.59 -29.45
CA GLY A 346 8.80 16.44 -28.28
C GLY A 346 7.85 17.61 -28.54
N GLY A 347 6.75 17.63 -27.80
CA GLY A 347 5.80 18.75 -27.72
C GLY A 347 5.21 19.30 -29.02
N ARG A 348 5.30 18.61 -30.18
CA ARG A 348 4.76 19.14 -31.44
C ARG A 348 3.54 18.36 -31.91
N LEU A 349 2.38 18.93 -31.56
CA LEU A 349 1.05 18.73 -32.15
C LEU A 349 1.08 18.04 -33.52
N VAL A 350 0.83 16.73 -33.54
CA VAL A 350 0.40 16.05 -34.76
C VAL A 350 -0.90 16.73 -35.21
N PRO A 351 -0.96 17.31 -36.42
CA PRO A 351 -2.17 17.97 -36.90
C PRO A 351 -3.36 17.01 -36.84
N ARG A 352 -4.52 17.49 -36.35
CA ARG A 352 -5.79 16.74 -36.28
C ARG A 352 -6.06 15.81 -37.49
N PRO A 353 -5.79 16.17 -38.77
CA PRO A 353 -6.05 15.27 -39.89
C PRO A 353 -5.18 14.00 -39.94
N LEU A 354 -4.08 13.92 -39.19
CA LEU A 354 -3.12 12.82 -39.28
C LEU A 354 -3.14 11.88 -38.07
N ARG A 355 -4.00 12.13 -37.08
CA ARG A 355 -4.14 11.25 -35.92
C ARG A 355 -4.97 10.02 -36.32
N LYS A 356 -4.30 8.90 -36.63
CA LYS A 356 -4.93 7.58 -36.80
C LYS A 356 -4.22 6.57 -35.91
N LEU A 357 -5.00 5.78 -35.16
CA LEU A 357 -4.49 4.71 -34.31
C LEU A 357 -4.78 3.36 -34.97
N ARG A 358 -3.85 2.41 -34.86
CA ARG A 358 -4.00 1.07 -35.40
C ARG A 358 -3.96 0.05 -34.28
N ILE A 359 -5.06 -0.65 -34.04
CA ILE A 359 -5.16 -1.76 -33.08
C ILE A 359 -5.47 -3.02 -33.90
N GLY A 360 -4.55 -3.99 -33.90
CA GLY A 360 -4.64 -5.15 -34.79
C GLY A 360 -4.66 -4.78 -36.28
N SER A 361 -5.66 -5.28 -37.01
CA SER A 361 -5.92 -4.97 -38.43
C SER A 361 -6.80 -3.72 -38.63
N THR A 362 -7.36 -3.14 -37.57
CA THR A 362 -8.35 -2.05 -37.62
C THR A 362 -7.67 -0.69 -37.50
N LEU A 363 -8.16 0.30 -38.27
CA LEU A 363 -7.70 1.69 -38.26
C LEU A 363 -8.79 2.57 -37.62
N PHE A 364 -8.45 3.27 -36.54
CA PHE A 364 -9.31 4.21 -35.83
C PHE A 364 -8.95 5.64 -36.23
N ASP A 365 -9.94 6.47 -36.54
CA ASP A 365 -9.75 7.91 -36.75
C ASP A 365 -9.78 8.61 -35.39
N THR A 366 -8.61 8.96 -34.85
CA THR A 366 -8.51 9.60 -33.52
C THR A 366 -8.85 11.11 -33.55
N ARG A 367 -9.57 11.57 -34.59
CA ARG A 367 -10.22 12.88 -34.62
C ARG A 367 -11.47 12.95 -33.74
N GLU A 368 -12.08 11.80 -33.44
CA GLU A 368 -13.27 11.67 -32.59
C GLU A 368 -12.92 11.41 -31.11
N VAL A 369 -11.64 11.44 -30.72
CA VAL A 369 -11.27 11.33 -29.31
C VAL A 369 -11.82 12.53 -28.57
N ASN A 370 -12.82 12.30 -27.72
CA ASN A 370 -13.48 13.33 -26.96
C ASN A 370 -12.55 13.71 -25.80
N THR A 371 -11.77 14.77 -25.96
CA THR A 371 -10.95 15.32 -24.88
C THR A 371 -11.88 15.99 -23.87
N ARG A 372 -11.87 15.53 -22.62
CA ARG A 372 -12.61 16.17 -21.52
C ARG A 372 -11.65 16.94 -20.62
N PRO A 373 -12.03 18.16 -20.19
CA PRO A 373 -11.14 19.04 -19.44
C PRO A 373 -10.86 18.55 -18.01
N ASP A 374 -11.59 17.57 -17.51
CA ASP A 374 -11.41 16.99 -16.18
C ASP A 374 -11.88 15.53 -16.07
N ASN A 375 -11.44 14.86 -15.00
CA ASN A 375 -11.81 13.49 -14.64
C ASN A 375 -11.93 13.40 -13.12
N TRP A 376 -12.83 12.53 -12.64
CA TRP A 376 -12.99 12.28 -11.22
C TRP A 376 -13.45 10.85 -10.99
N ALA A 377 -13.10 10.29 -9.84
CA ALA A 377 -13.64 9.02 -9.40
C ALA A 377 -13.80 9.00 -7.88
N MET A 378 -14.58 8.02 -7.42
CA MET A 378 -14.72 7.71 -6.01
C MET A 378 -14.44 6.24 -5.77
N TYR A 379 -14.02 5.93 -4.56
CA TYR A 379 -13.82 4.56 -4.11
C TYR A 379 -14.28 4.37 -2.67
N TYR A 380 -14.64 3.14 -2.39
CA TYR A 380 -14.94 2.65 -1.06
C TYR A 380 -14.15 1.36 -0.82
N ASN A 381 -13.54 1.26 0.35
CA ASN A 381 -12.71 0.11 0.73
C ASN A 381 -13.01 -0.22 2.19
N PHE A 382 -13.15 -1.51 2.48
CA PHE A 382 -13.34 -1.98 3.83
C PHE A 382 -12.51 -3.21 4.17
N ASP A 383 -12.18 -3.33 5.44
CA ASP A 383 -11.70 -4.56 6.06
C ASP A 383 -12.39 -4.74 7.42
N GLN A 384 -12.74 -5.97 7.76
CA GLN A 384 -13.43 -6.27 9.01
C GLN A 384 -12.94 -7.61 9.54
N PHE A 385 -12.32 -7.60 10.71
CA PHE A 385 -12.02 -8.83 11.43
C PHE A 385 -13.33 -9.52 11.81
N LEU A 386 -13.39 -10.84 11.60
CA LEU A 386 -14.48 -11.70 12.04
C LEU A 386 -14.07 -12.52 13.27
N TYR A 387 -12.76 -12.78 13.38
CA TYR A 387 -12.16 -13.52 14.48
C TYR A 387 -10.76 -12.98 14.76
N ASN A 388 -10.41 -12.91 16.04
CA ASN A 388 -9.05 -12.74 16.51
C ASN A 388 -8.78 -13.84 17.53
N GLU A 389 -7.55 -14.35 17.58
CA GLU A 389 -7.18 -15.31 18.61
C GLU A 389 -7.22 -14.63 20.00
N PRO A 390 -7.79 -15.29 21.03
CA PRO A 390 -7.85 -14.70 22.37
C PRO A 390 -6.47 -14.46 23.00
N GLU A 391 -5.49 -15.32 22.66
CA GLU A 391 -4.13 -15.27 23.23
C GLU A 391 -3.23 -14.27 22.49
N ASP A 392 -3.45 -14.10 21.18
CA ASP A 392 -2.75 -13.13 20.34
C ASP A 392 -3.75 -12.41 19.40
N PRO A 393 -4.24 -11.22 19.79
CA PRO A 393 -5.18 -10.46 18.97
C PRO A 393 -4.61 -10.02 17.61
N THR A 394 -3.31 -10.12 17.37
CA THR A 394 -2.69 -9.84 16.07
C THR A 394 -2.93 -10.96 15.05
N GLN A 395 -3.34 -12.14 15.52
CA GLN A 395 -3.75 -13.28 14.71
C GLN A 395 -5.26 -13.33 14.57
N GLY A 396 -5.72 -13.89 13.44
CA GLY A 396 -7.14 -13.94 13.12
C GLY A 396 -7.43 -13.90 11.64
N PHE A 397 -8.71 -13.76 11.31
CA PHE A 397 -9.15 -13.64 9.93
C PHE A 397 -10.35 -12.71 9.80
N GLY A 398 -10.54 -12.21 8.60
CA GLY A 398 -11.60 -11.29 8.28
C GLY A 398 -11.99 -11.29 6.81
N VAL A 399 -12.91 -10.38 6.51
CA VAL A 399 -13.36 -10.06 5.15
C VAL A 399 -12.80 -8.72 4.73
N PHE A 400 -12.62 -8.56 3.43
CA PHE A 400 -12.29 -7.27 2.84
C PHE A 400 -13.06 -7.04 1.55
N GLY A 401 -13.14 -5.79 1.12
CA GLY A 401 -13.57 -5.46 -0.23
C GLY A 401 -13.20 -4.06 -0.66
N ARG A 402 -13.14 -3.84 -1.97
CA ARG A 402 -12.96 -2.54 -2.61
C ARG A 402 -13.99 -2.34 -3.70
N PHE A 403 -14.44 -1.11 -3.87
CA PHE A 403 -15.39 -0.70 -4.90
C PHE A 403 -14.91 0.62 -5.48
N GLY A 404 -14.83 0.73 -6.80
CA GLY A 404 -14.44 1.94 -7.52
C GLY A 404 -15.49 2.31 -8.54
N PHE A 405 -15.73 3.61 -8.67
CA PHE A 405 -16.64 4.15 -9.67
C PHE A 405 -16.07 5.42 -10.28
N ALA A 406 -15.93 5.43 -11.60
CA ALA A 406 -15.52 6.59 -12.38
C ALA A 406 -16.59 6.85 -13.47
N PRO A 407 -17.40 7.91 -13.33
CA PRO A 407 -18.49 8.18 -14.27
C PRO A 407 -18.04 8.82 -15.59
N THR A 408 -16.80 9.32 -15.65
CA THR A 408 -16.28 10.07 -16.78
C THR A 408 -15.54 9.18 -17.78
N GLU A 409 -15.71 9.47 -19.07
CA GLU A 409 -15.10 8.77 -20.23
C GLU A 409 -13.54 8.81 -20.27
N GLY A 410 -12.88 9.47 -19.30
CA GLY A 410 -11.42 9.57 -19.20
C GLY A 410 -10.73 8.52 -18.34
N ASN A 411 -11.49 7.68 -17.62
CA ASN A 411 -10.95 6.60 -16.82
C ASN A 411 -11.18 5.26 -17.53
N PRO A 412 -10.14 4.44 -17.80
CA PRO A 412 -10.33 3.14 -18.45
C PRO A 412 -11.18 2.18 -17.62
N PHE A 413 -11.34 2.42 -16.32
CA PHE A 413 -12.12 1.61 -15.39
C PHE A 413 -13.36 2.38 -14.92
N GLN A 414 -14.53 2.02 -15.46
CA GLN A 414 -15.79 2.65 -15.10
C GLN A 414 -16.30 2.13 -13.74
N GLU A 415 -16.25 0.81 -13.56
CA GLU A 415 -16.65 0.13 -12.34
C GLU A 415 -15.59 -0.89 -11.96
N PHE A 416 -15.25 -0.94 -10.67
CA PHE A 416 -14.36 -1.93 -10.12
C PHE A 416 -14.92 -2.49 -8.83
N TYR A 417 -14.76 -3.79 -8.61
CA TYR A 417 -14.99 -4.40 -7.31
C TYR A 417 -14.05 -5.56 -7.03
N SER A 418 -13.60 -5.66 -5.78
CA SER A 418 -12.92 -6.85 -5.26
C SER A 418 -13.48 -7.20 -3.89
N ILE A 419 -13.52 -8.49 -3.58
CA ILE A 419 -13.95 -9.02 -2.28
C ILE A 419 -13.15 -10.27 -1.96
N GLY A 420 -12.90 -10.51 -0.68
CA GLY A 420 -12.22 -11.72 -0.29
C GLY A 420 -12.12 -11.94 1.20
N LEU A 421 -11.34 -12.95 1.54
CA LEU A 421 -10.96 -13.35 2.88
C LEU A 421 -9.45 -13.26 3.02
N GLY A 422 -8.99 -12.88 4.19
CA GLY A 422 -7.58 -12.94 4.54
C GLY A 422 -7.39 -13.12 6.03
N GLY A 423 -6.19 -13.52 6.41
CA GLY A 423 -5.86 -13.74 7.80
C GLY A 423 -4.39 -14.00 8.06
N LYS A 424 -4.08 -14.13 9.34
CA LYS A 424 -2.75 -14.39 9.90
C LYS A 424 -2.86 -15.48 10.95
N GLY A 425 -1.93 -16.43 10.95
CA GLY A 425 -1.83 -17.46 12.00
C GLY A 425 -2.80 -18.64 11.84
N ALA A 426 -3.30 -18.96 10.64
CA ALA A 426 -4.31 -20.01 10.48
C ALA A 426 -3.83 -21.46 10.76
N ILE A 427 -2.52 -21.71 10.80
CA ILE A 427 -1.96 -23.03 11.05
C ILE A 427 -1.26 -23.01 12.43
N PRO A 428 -1.55 -23.98 13.33
CA PRO A 428 -0.89 -24.03 14.63
C PRO A 428 0.64 -24.02 14.52
N ARG A 429 1.30 -23.17 15.32
CA ARG A 429 2.77 -22.92 15.32
C ARG A 429 3.30 -22.10 14.13
N ARG A 430 2.41 -21.59 13.28
CA ARG A 430 2.74 -20.75 12.10
C ARG A 430 2.06 -19.40 12.24
N ASP A 431 2.23 -18.83 13.42
CA ASP A 431 1.54 -17.65 13.96
C ASP A 431 1.78 -16.38 13.12
N GLN A 432 2.89 -16.34 12.37
CA GLN A 432 3.26 -15.19 11.53
C GLN A 432 2.95 -15.36 10.04
N ASP A 433 2.49 -16.55 9.63
CA ASP A 433 2.12 -16.83 8.25
C ASP A 433 0.80 -16.11 7.91
N THR A 434 0.71 -15.56 6.71
CA THR A 434 -0.49 -14.86 6.21
C THR A 434 -1.09 -15.62 5.02
N TRP A 435 -2.38 -15.46 4.79
CA TRP A 435 -3.07 -16.11 3.68
C TRP A 435 -4.21 -15.24 3.17
N GLY A 436 -4.63 -15.49 1.94
CA GLY A 436 -5.77 -14.79 1.37
C GLY A 436 -6.34 -15.50 0.16
N ALA A 437 -7.64 -15.28 -0.05
CA ALA A 437 -8.37 -15.68 -1.24
C ALA A 437 -9.32 -14.55 -1.64
N GLY A 438 -9.23 -14.10 -2.88
CA GLY A 438 -9.96 -12.94 -3.36
C GLY A 438 -10.52 -13.16 -4.75
N TYR A 439 -11.63 -12.48 -5.04
CA TYR A 439 -12.21 -12.34 -6.37
C TYR A 439 -12.32 -10.86 -6.73
N TYR A 440 -12.09 -10.53 -7.99
CA TYR A 440 -12.31 -9.20 -8.53
C TYR A 440 -13.04 -9.23 -9.85
N CYS A 441 -13.63 -8.09 -10.18
CA CYS A 441 -14.16 -7.77 -11.49
C CYS A 441 -13.90 -6.30 -11.78
N THR A 442 -13.52 -6.01 -13.01
CA THR A 442 -13.40 -4.67 -13.54
C THR A 442 -14.23 -4.56 -14.80
N ARG A 443 -14.95 -3.46 -14.95
CA ARG A 443 -15.66 -3.12 -16.18
C ARG A 443 -14.99 -1.91 -16.78
N THR A 444 -14.69 -2.02 -18.06
CA THR A 444 -14.10 -0.91 -18.78
C THR A 444 -15.15 0.12 -19.12
N GLU A 445 -14.70 1.33 -19.41
CA GLU A 445 -15.48 2.31 -20.14
C GLU A 445 -16.01 1.70 -21.47
N ASN A 446 -17.18 2.16 -21.92
CA ASN A 446 -17.92 1.56 -23.03
C ASN A 446 -17.21 1.68 -24.38
N ASP A 447 -16.66 2.85 -24.70
CA ASP A 447 -15.98 3.10 -25.97
C ASP A 447 -14.64 2.36 -26.02
N LEU A 448 -13.88 2.38 -24.92
CA LEU A 448 -12.67 1.56 -24.76
C LEU A 448 -13.01 0.07 -24.85
N GLY A 449 -14.06 -0.36 -24.15
CA GLY A 449 -14.50 -1.75 -24.15
C GLY A 449 -15.00 -2.22 -25.51
N SER A 450 -15.70 -1.35 -26.25
CA SER A 450 -16.12 -1.63 -27.63
C SER A 450 -14.92 -1.70 -28.57
N ALA A 451 -13.95 -0.79 -28.43
CA ALA A 451 -12.76 -0.73 -29.28
C ALA A 451 -11.84 -1.95 -29.07
N LEU A 452 -11.71 -2.41 -27.83
CA LEU A 452 -10.89 -3.58 -27.47
C LEU A 452 -11.69 -4.88 -27.53
N GLY A 453 -13.02 -4.77 -27.67
CA GLY A 453 -14.01 -5.83 -27.57
C GLY A 453 -14.12 -6.46 -26.19
N VAL A 454 -13.55 -5.86 -25.14
CA VAL A 454 -13.50 -6.35 -23.76
C VAL A 454 -14.32 -5.41 -22.91
N SER A 455 -15.51 -5.80 -22.45
CA SER A 455 -16.30 -4.96 -21.53
C SER A 455 -15.97 -5.22 -20.07
N THR A 456 -15.43 -6.41 -19.77
CA THR A 456 -15.28 -6.92 -18.41
C THR A 456 -14.04 -7.79 -18.35
N GLU A 457 -13.29 -7.71 -17.25
CA GLU A 457 -12.25 -8.66 -16.87
C GLU A 457 -12.48 -9.06 -15.42
N GLN A 458 -12.27 -10.33 -15.10
CA GLN A 458 -12.48 -10.86 -13.75
C GLN A 458 -11.30 -11.73 -13.36
N GLY A 459 -11.09 -11.93 -12.07
CA GLY A 459 -10.10 -12.90 -11.64
C GLY A 459 -10.21 -13.31 -10.19
N VAL A 460 -9.49 -14.36 -9.89
CA VAL A 460 -9.35 -14.94 -8.55
C VAL A 460 -7.87 -15.08 -8.25
N GLU A 461 -7.46 -14.79 -7.02
CA GLU A 461 -6.13 -15.11 -6.50
C GLU A 461 -6.26 -15.83 -5.16
N VAL A 462 -5.40 -16.82 -4.95
CA VAL A 462 -5.18 -17.45 -3.64
C VAL A 462 -3.68 -17.48 -3.37
N PHE A 463 -3.28 -17.08 -2.16
CA PHE A 463 -1.90 -17.13 -1.72
C PHE A 463 -1.77 -17.68 -0.29
N TYR A 464 -0.58 -18.17 0.03
CA TYR A 464 -0.17 -18.48 1.39
C TYR A 464 1.27 -18.00 1.59
N SER A 465 1.52 -17.07 2.51
CA SER A 465 2.83 -16.50 2.78
C SER A 465 3.42 -17.10 4.04
N ILE A 466 4.54 -17.79 3.88
CA ILE A 466 5.29 -18.46 4.94
C ILE A 466 6.36 -17.49 5.45
N GLU A 467 6.32 -17.17 6.75
CA GLU A 467 7.43 -16.50 7.40
C GLU A 467 8.48 -17.52 7.80
N VAL A 468 9.56 -17.63 7.02
CA VAL A 468 10.66 -18.58 7.29
C VAL A 468 11.51 -18.06 8.45
N THR A 469 11.79 -16.76 8.44
CA THR A 469 12.39 -15.96 9.53
C THR A 469 11.79 -14.56 9.47
N PRO A 470 11.91 -13.71 10.51
CA PRO A 470 11.34 -12.37 10.46
C PRO A 470 11.85 -11.50 9.29
N TRP A 471 13.05 -11.79 8.77
CA TRP A 471 13.63 -11.12 7.60
C TRP A 471 13.41 -11.84 6.26
N PHE A 472 12.80 -13.02 6.22
CA PHE A 472 12.57 -13.77 4.98
C PHE A 472 11.20 -14.43 4.91
N ARG A 473 10.43 -14.04 3.89
CA ARG A 473 9.12 -14.60 3.56
C ARG A 473 9.11 -15.24 2.17
N VAL A 474 8.35 -16.34 2.06
CA VAL A 474 8.10 -17.04 0.79
C VAL A 474 6.61 -17.18 0.59
N THR A 475 6.08 -16.65 -0.51
CA THR A 475 4.65 -16.62 -0.83
C THR A 475 4.39 -17.33 -2.16
N PRO A 476 4.01 -18.61 -2.18
CA PRO A 476 3.33 -19.20 -3.33
C PRO A 476 1.95 -18.56 -3.57
N ASP A 477 1.61 -18.36 -4.85
CA ASP A 477 0.31 -17.88 -5.29
C ASP A 477 -0.18 -18.59 -6.55
N ILE A 478 -1.49 -18.58 -6.74
CA ILE A 478 -2.16 -18.97 -7.99
C ILE A 478 -3.24 -17.95 -8.33
N GLN A 479 -3.31 -17.58 -9.60
CA GLN A 479 -4.27 -16.63 -10.13
C GLN A 479 -4.97 -17.22 -11.35
N VAL A 480 -6.28 -16.97 -11.45
CA VAL A 480 -7.09 -17.31 -12.62
C VAL A 480 -7.75 -16.03 -13.12
N ILE A 481 -7.45 -15.64 -14.35
CA ILE A 481 -7.92 -14.39 -14.96
C ILE A 481 -8.83 -14.73 -16.13
N PHE A 482 -10.10 -14.35 -16.01
CA PHE A 482 -11.12 -14.57 -17.02
C PHE A 482 -11.22 -13.36 -17.94
N GLU A 483 -11.30 -13.65 -19.25
CA GLU A 483 -11.41 -12.64 -20.30
C GLU A 483 -10.28 -11.58 -20.24
N PRO A 484 -9.00 -12.00 -20.15
CA PRO A 484 -7.90 -11.06 -20.10
C PRO A 484 -7.91 -10.16 -21.34
N ALA A 485 -7.74 -8.87 -21.12
CA ALA A 485 -7.99 -7.85 -22.13
C ALA A 485 -7.29 -8.07 -23.48
N ASP A 486 -6.00 -8.41 -23.44
CA ASP A 486 -5.14 -8.63 -24.60
C ASP A 486 -4.79 -10.13 -24.79
N GLY A 487 -5.67 -11.03 -24.37
CA GLY A 487 -5.48 -12.47 -24.58
C GLY A 487 -5.59 -12.89 -26.06
N TYR A 488 -4.67 -13.73 -26.55
CA TYR A 488 -4.71 -14.28 -27.93
C TYR A 488 -5.92 -15.25 -28.10
N ASN A 489 -6.37 -15.44 -29.34
CA ASN A 489 -7.36 -16.47 -29.74
C ASN A 489 -8.63 -16.56 -28.86
N GLY A 490 -9.38 -15.46 -28.75
CA GLY A 490 -10.68 -15.47 -28.07
C GLY A 490 -10.62 -15.28 -26.55
N ARG A 491 -9.51 -14.72 -26.04
CA ARG A 491 -9.34 -14.31 -24.63
C ARG A 491 -9.51 -15.48 -23.68
N GLU A 492 -8.82 -16.57 -24.00
CA GLU A 492 -8.80 -17.74 -23.13
C GLU A 492 -8.34 -17.37 -21.72
N THR A 493 -9.04 -17.92 -20.72
CA THR A 493 -8.72 -17.75 -19.30
C THR A 493 -7.24 -17.99 -19.02
N ALA A 494 -6.56 -16.98 -18.47
CA ALA A 494 -5.17 -17.09 -18.08
C ALA A 494 -5.06 -17.80 -16.72
N ILE A 495 -4.13 -18.75 -16.59
CA ILE A 495 -3.79 -19.36 -15.30
C ILE A 495 -2.33 -19.03 -15.01
N VAL A 496 -2.11 -18.27 -13.94
CA VAL A 496 -0.78 -17.86 -13.49
C VAL A 496 -0.50 -18.55 -12.16
N TYR A 497 0.71 -19.06 -11.99
CA TYR A 497 1.19 -19.48 -10.68
C TYR A 497 2.59 -18.94 -10.46
N GLY A 498 2.97 -18.78 -9.20
CA GLY A 498 4.30 -18.31 -8.89
C GLY A 498 4.67 -18.39 -7.42
N VAL A 499 5.84 -17.85 -7.15
CA VAL A 499 6.40 -17.69 -5.81
C VAL A 499 7.04 -16.31 -5.72
N ARG A 500 6.74 -15.59 -4.63
CA ARG A 500 7.44 -14.38 -4.22
C ARG A 500 8.37 -14.69 -3.06
N GLY A 501 9.61 -14.22 -3.14
CA GLY A 501 10.54 -14.18 -2.03
C GLY A 501 10.76 -12.73 -1.59
N GLN A 502 10.62 -12.44 -0.30
CA GLN A 502 10.87 -11.10 0.26
C GLN A 502 11.96 -11.20 1.30
N ILE A 503 13.00 -10.37 1.18
CA ILE A 503 14.15 -10.31 2.08
C ILE A 503 14.28 -8.89 2.62
N SER A 504 14.18 -8.71 3.93
CA SER A 504 14.51 -7.45 4.61
C SER A 504 15.99 -7.48 5.01
N LEU A 505 16.77 -6.47 4.59
CA LEU A 505 18.23 -6.42 4.79
C LEU A 505 18.64 -5.61 6.00
#